data_AF-A0ABD5VDF2-F1
#
_entry.id   AF-A0ABD5VDF2-F1
#
_cell.length_a   1.000
_cell.length_b   1.000
_cell.length_c   1.000
_cell.angle_alpha   90.00
_cell.angle_beta   90.00
_cell.angle_gamma   90.00
#
_symmetry.space_group_name_H-M   'P 1'
#
loop_
_entity.id
_entity.type
_entity.pdbx_description
1 polymer ?
#
loop_
_entity_poly.entity_id
_entity_poly.type
_entity_poly.pdbx_seq_one_letter_code
_entity_poly.pdbx_strand_id
1 'polypeptide(L)'
;MGKSHKTPAKRAGKSPVAYRDERWALPSDSMAIRRYKSREHFKTLVEEEELYFGAARKYHEEDFDDTEGQATDATREAEDAGTPLSAFAPAEYLEDLRQNSIGRFFLNCWKLGRDENHQHWDEFGEIAIETTVGRLRKAISYEYQLYMGMVRYVDDLVEIPSVPEAAYFYKLLEFASENEFRVVLDRDPQLVFQPSKEPPDWDYDDSLSVDIDVEQLITQVIVRPSADNELVTFVQNTLADNGLDVPVKRSRLDWNRDPAPCRMVYGNQNIRLIAKHWNKLLTREIARTSTIWDGVDLVEVVPPGQETENFAHYEIHRFKDSDVPDPADYGHDYLNYSISVRRFNQDGLQKEWKRGSAFN
;
A
#
# COMPACT_ATOMS: atom_id res chain seq x y z
N MET A 1 -23.58 30.27 -25.63
CA MET A 1 -22.30 29.73 -26.14
C MET A 1 -22.07 28.41 -25.44
N GLY A 2 -22.31 27.29 -26.13
CA GLY A 2 -22.19 25.95 -25.55
C GLY A 2 -20.73 25.56 -25.37
N LYS A 3 -20.33 25.22 -24.15
CA LYS A 3 -19.01 24.63 -23.87
C LYS A 3 -19.03 23.19 -24.36
N SER A 4 -18.44 22.97 -25.54
CA SER A 4 -18.08 21.65 -26.06
C SER A 4 -17.23 20.90 -25.03
N HIS A 5 -17.85 19.97 -24.31
CA HIS A 5 -17.11 18.97 -23.52
C HIS A 5 -16.41 18.04 -24.51
N LYS A 6 -15.12 18.29 -24.72
CA LYS A 6 -14.27 17.31 -25.40
C LYS A 6 -14.06 16.17 -24.42
N THR A 7 -14.67 15.02 -24.69
CA THR A 7 -14.29 13.76 -24.07
C THR A 7 -12.78 13.56 -24.31
N PRO A 8 -11.93 13.46 -23.26
CA PRO A 8 -10.53 13.18 -23.48
C PRO A 8 -10.42 11.81 -24.12
N ALA A 9 -9.67 11.74 -25.22
CA ALA A 9 -9.39 10.47 -25.88
C ALA A 9 -8.69 9.56 -24.87
N LYS A 10 -9.32 8.43 -24.52
CA LYS A 10 -8.70 7.37 -23.72
C LYS A 10 -7.40 6.95 -24.39
N ARG A 11 -6.27 7.49 -23.90
CA ARG A 11 -4.94 7.03 -24.30
C ARG A 11 -4.84 5.60 -23.80
N ALA A 12 -4.73 4.65 -24.74
CA ALA A 12 -4.42 3.27 -24.44
C ALA A 12 -2.97 3.19 -23.91
N GLY A 13 -2.80 3.49 -22.62
CA GLY A 13 -1.54 3.33 -21.92
C GLY A 13 -1.22 1.84 -21.73
N LYS A 14 0.07 1.51 -21.80
CA LYS A 14 0.59 0.19 -21.42
C LYS A 14 0.19 -0.09 -19.97
N SER A 15 -0.16 -1.34 -19.65
CA SER A 15 -0.48 -1.72 -18.27
C SER A 15 0.64 -1.26 -17.34
N PRO A 16 0.31 -0.73 -16.15
CA PRO A 16 1.32 -0.26 -15.22
C PRO A 16 2.20 -1.46 -14.91
N VAL A 17 3.50 -1.26 -15.12
CA VAL A 17 4.48 -2.22 -14.63
C VAL A 17 4.52 -1.98 -13.13
N ALA A 18 3.58 -2.57 -12.38
CA ALA A 18 3.88 -2.92 -11.00
C ALA A 18 5.11 -3.80 -11.11
N TYR A 19 6.29 -3.22 -10.92
CA TYR A 19 7.53 -3.94 -11.11
C TYR A 19 7.44 -5.18 -10.23
N ARG A 20 7.57 -6.32 -10.89
CA ARG A 20 7.57 -7.63 -10.28
C ARG A 20 8.91 -7.79 -9.63
N ASP A 21 9.07 -7.10 -8.51
CA ASP A 21 10.27 -7.16 -7.74
C ASP A 21 10.07 -8.17 -6.64
N GLU A 22 10.88 -9.22 -6.65
CA GLU A 22 10.82 -10.28 -5.64
C GLU A 22 11.15 -9.77 -4.23
N ARG A 23 11.66 -8.54 -4.14
CA ARG A 23 12.11 -7.88 -2.91
C ARG A 23 10.95 -7.24 -2.12
N TRP A 24 9.83 -6.84 -2.74
CA TRP A 24 8.65 -6.33 -2.02
C TRP A 24 7.34 -6.88 -2.60
N ALA A 25 6.30 -6.92 -1.77
CA ALA A 25 5.09 -7.64 -2.10
C ALA A 25 3.95 -6.72 -2.57
N LEU A 26 3.31 -7.11 -3.67
CA LEU A 26 2.02 -6.55 -4.08
C LEU A 26 0.88 -7.40 -3.48
N PRO A 27 -0.04 -6.81 -2.70
CA PRO A 27 -1.19 -7.54 -2.15
C PRO A 27 -2.27 -7.71 -3.21
N SER A 28 -3.19 -8.66 -3.03
CA SER A 28 -4.25 -9.01 -4.00
C SER A 28 -4.95 -7.80 -4.64
N ASP A 29 -5.39 -7.90 -5.91
CA ASP A 29 -6.10 -6.80 -6.60
C ASP A 29 -7.41 -6.42 -5.87
N SER A 30 -7.96 -7.35 -5.07
CA SER A 30 -9.13 -7.15 -4.20
C SER A 30 -8.80 -6.59 -2.81
N MET A 31 -7.52 -6.36 -2.50
CA MET A 31 -7.09 -5.73 -1.26
C MET A 31 -7.66 -4.31 -1.20
N ALA A 32 -8.57 -4.08 -0.26
CA ALA A 32 -9.10 -2.77 0.01
C ALA A 32 -8.01 -1.89 0.60
N ILE A 33 -7.97 -0.63 0.18
CA ILE A 33 -7.03 0.38 0.66
C ILE A 33 -7.77 1.70 0.85
N ARG A 34 -7.30 2.52 1.80
CA ARG A 34 -7.92 3.81 2.15
C ARG A 34 -6.92 4.93 2.21
N ARG A 35 -7.26 6.08 1.64
CA ARG A 35 -6.47 7.31 1.75
C ARG A 35 -7.28 8.36 2.50
N TYR A 36 -6.75 8.78 3.64
CA TYR A 36 -7.33 9.80 4.51
C TYR A 36 -6.83 11.18 4.05
N LYS A 37 -7.74 12.15 3.98
CA LYS A 37 -7.49 13.49 3.47
C LYS A 37 -8.37 14.55 4.13
N SER A 38 -7.90 15.80 4.06
CA SER A 38 -8.69 16.99 4.38
C SER A 38 -9.75 17.28 3.31
N ARG A 39 -10.66 18.21 3.61
CA ARG A 39 -11.67 18.69 2.65
C ARG A 39 -11.04 19.28 1.39
N GLU A 40 -9.96 20.06 1.51
CA GLU A 40 -9.33 20.67 0.34
C GLU A 40 -8.76 19.60 -0.59
N HIS A 41 -7.98 18.66 -0.04
CA HIS A 41 -7.38 17.59 -0.83
C HIS A 41 -8.42 16.65 -1.46
N PHE A 42 -9.52 16.36 -0.75
CA PHE A 42 -10.62 15.58 -1.33
C PHE A 42 -11.26 16.31 -2.51
N LYS A 43 -11.51 17.62 -2.36
CA LYS A 43 -12.09 18.45 -3.42
C LYS A 43 -11.18 18.51 -4.64
N THR A 44 -9.89 18.79 -4.46
CA THR A 44 -8.90 18.79 -5.55
C THR A 44 -8.87 17.45 -6.28
N LEU A 45 -8.86 16.32 -5.55
CA LEU A 45 -8.85 15.00 -6.17
C LEU A 45 -10.08 14.75 -7.05
N VAL A 46 -11.26 15.21 -6.62
CA VAL A 46 -12.52 14.98 -7.34
C VAL A 46 -12.71 15.97 -8.49
N GLU A 47 -12.42 17.25 -8.28
CA GLU A 47 -12.67 18.31 -9.27
C GLU A 47 -11.59 18.38 -10.35
N GLU A 48 -10.32 18.18 -9.97
CA GLU A 48 -9.20 18.24 -10.91
C GLU A 48 -8.85 16.86 -11.49
N GLU A 49 -9.46 15.77 -10.97
CA GLU A 49 -9.16 14.40 -11.35
C GLU A 49 -7.65 14.06 -11.18
N GLU A 50 -7.04 14.61 -10.13
CA GLU A 50 -5.61 14.47 -9.86
C GLU A 50 -5.32 13.75 -8.54
N LEU A 51 -4.39 12.79 -8.58
CA LEU A 51 -3.85 12.14 -7.41
C LEU A 51 -2.50 12.75 -7.02
N TYR A 52 -2.46 13.38 -5.85
CA TYR A 52 -1.26 14.02 -5.29
C TYR A 52 -0.22 13.01 -4.79
N PHE A 53 1.04 13.19 -5.17
CA PHE A 53 2.22 12.54 -4.62
C PHE A 53 3.13 13.58 -3.94
N GLY A 54 3.56 13.31 -2.70
CA GLY A 54 4.49 14.19 -1.98
C GLY A 54 5.95 13.83 -2.29
N ALA A 55 6.83 14.81 -2.40
CA ALA A 55 8.26 14.54 -2.63
C ALA A 55 8.85 13.74 -1.47
N ALA A 56 9.62 12.69 -1.78
CA ALA A 56 10.20 11.81 -0.77
C ALA A 56 11.09 12.57 0.24
N ARG A 57 11.79 13.63 -0.20
CA ARG A 57 12.61 14.49 0.68
C ARG A 57 11.83 15.08 1.87
N LYS A 58 10.52 15.34 1.73
CA LYS A 58 9.71 15.91 2.80
C LYS A 58 9.48 14.97 3.97
N TYR A 59 9.44 13.67 3.70
CA TYR A 59 9.23 12.67 4.74
C TYR A 59 10.41 12.66 5.73
N HIS A 60 11.63 12.93 5.26
CA HIS A 60 12.81 13.08 6.12
C HIS A 60 12.79 14.36 6.96
N GLU A 61 12.37 15.47 6.34
CA GLU A 61 12.49 16.80 6.94
C GLU A 61 11.32 17.14 7.88
N GLU A 62 10.11 16.70 7.53
CA GLU A 62 8.86 17.13 8.17
C GLU A 62 8.18 16.01 8.99
N ASP A 63 8.27 14.74 8.57
CA ASP A 63 7.54 13.63 9.21
C ASP A 63 8.34 12.91 10.31
N PHE A 64 9.55 13.41 10.65
CA PHE A 64 10.47 12.83 11.64
C PHE A 64 10.86 11.37 11.36
N ASP A 65 10.72 10.90 10.12
CA ASP A 65 11.25 9.62 9.67
C ASP A 65 12.47 9.86 8.77
N ASP A 66 13.61 10.08 9.41
CA ASP A 66 14.89 10.26 8.71
C ASP A 66 15.40 8.98 8.03
N THR A 67 14.72 7.84 8.25
CA THR A 67 15.06 6.53 7.69
C THR A 67 14.27 6.16 6.44
N GLU A 68 13.23 6.91 6.08
CA GLU A 68 12.37 6.65 4.93
C GLU A 68 13.19 6.51 3.63
N GLY A 69 13.13 5.38 2.92
CA GLY A 69 13.93 5.20 1.70
C GLY A 69 15.45 5.14 1.89
N GLN A 70 15.93 4.98 3.13
CA GLN A 70 17.35 4.79 3.45
C GLN A 70 17.66 3.32 3.73
N ALA A 71 18.93 2.97 3.62
CA ALA A 71 19.42 1.68 4.07
C ALA A 71 19.33 1.57 5.61
N THR A 72 19.05 0.38 6.10
CA THR A 72 19.21 0.03 7.53
C THR A 72 20.68 -0.12 7.89
N ASP A 73 21.01 -0.13 9.18
CA ASP A 73 22.38 -0.34 9.64
C ASP A 73 22.92 -1.71 9.23
N ALA A 74 22.10 -2.76 9.34
CA ALA A 74 22.47 -4.09 8.83
C ALA A 74 22.73 -4.10 7.31
N THR A 75 22.00 -3.30 6.54
CA THR A 75 22.23 -3.16 5.09
C THR A 75 23.56 -2.48 4.81
N ARG A 76 23.87 -1.39 5.51
CA ARG A 76 25.16 -0.69 5.38
C ARG A 76 26.33 -1.59 5.76
N GLU A 77 26.22 -2.32 6.87
CA GLU A 77 27.23 -3.28 7.30
C GLU A 77 27.46 -4.39 6.26
N ALA A 78 26.39 -4.88 5.63
CA ALA A 78 26.49 -5.88 4.57
C ALA A 78 27.15 -5.31 3.29
N GLU A 79 26.78 -4.09 2.89
CA GLU A 79 27.38 -3.37 1.76
C GLU A 79 28.90 -3.21 1.96
N ASP A 80 29.32 -2.78 3.14
CA ASP A 80 30.73 -2.62 3.54
C ASP A 80 31.48 -3.97 3.60
N ALA A 81 30.80 -5.03 4.04
CA ALA A 81 31.39 -6.36 4.18
C ALA A 81 31.60 -7.11 2.86
N GLY A 82 30.97 -6.67 1.75
CA GLY A 82 31.14 -7.31 0.44
C GLY A 82 29.94 -8.16 -0.01
N THR A 83 28.74 -7.60 -0.12
CA THR A 83 27.58 -8.28 -0.76
C THR A 83 27.82 -8.59 -2.25
N PRO A 84 27.05 -9.51 -2.87
CA PRO A 84 27.08 -9.72 -4.32
C PRO A 84 26.82 -8.44 -5.12
N LEU A 85 26.04 -7.50 -4.57
CA LEU A 85 25.81 -6.19 -5.18
C LEU A 85 27.05 -5.29 -5.04
N SER A 86 27.76 -5.36 -3.90
CA SER A 86 28.97 -4.57 -3.71
C SER A 86 30.18 -5.03 -4.53
N ALA A 87 30.10 -6.23 -5.11
CA ALA A 87 30.99 -6.65 -6.19
C ALA A 87 30.83 -5.82 -7.48
N PHE A 88 29.67 -5.16 -7.66
CA PHE A 88 29.36 -4.29 -8.81
C PHE A 88 29.36 -2.79 -8.46
N ALA A 89 29.23 -2.44 -7.19
CA ALA A 89 29.03 -1.08 -6.70
C ALA A 89 29.60 -0.91 -5.27
N PRO A 90 30.68 -0.15 -5.05
CA PRO A 90 31.18 0.12 -3.69
C PRO A 90 30.09 0.70 -2.76
N ALA A 91 30.16 0.44 -1.45
CA ALA A 91 29.16 0.92 -0.49
C ALA A 91 28.96 2.45 -0.54
N GLU A 92 30.05 3.21 -0.67
CA GLU A 92 30.01 4.67 -0.86
C GLU A 92 29.18 5.08 -2.10
N TYR A 93 29.24 4.30 -3.19
CA TYR A 93 28.42 4.56 -4.37
C TYR A 93 26.93 4.30 -4.12
N LEU A 94 26.59 3.27 -3.34
CA LEU A 94 25.20 2.98 -2.98
C LEU A 94 24.62 4.06 -2.07
N GLU A 95 25.41 4.56 -1.12
CA GLU A 95 25.04 5.69 -0.28
C GLU A 95 24.83 6.96 -1.10
N ASP A 96 25.78 7.32 -1.97
CA ASP A 96 25.65 8.45 -2.90
C ASP A 96 24.41 8.30 -3.78
N LEU A 97 24.11 7.10 -4.27
CA LEU A 97 22.95 6.83 -5.09
C LEU A 97 21.65 7.09 -4.30
N ARG A 98 21.57 6.66 -3.04
CA ARG A 98 20.39 6.90 -2.18
C ARG A 98 20.20 8.39 -1.88
N GLN A 99 21.25 9.06 -1.40
CA GLN A 99 21.17 10.50 -1.08
C GLN A 99 20.85 11.35 -2.30
N ASN A 100 21.44 11.05 -3.44
CA ASN A 100 21.25 11.87 -4.63
C ASN A 100 19.95 11.55 -5.38
N SER A 101 19.30 10.41 -5.14
CA SER A 101 18.05 10.05 -5.83
C SER A 101 16.79 10.46 -5.09
N ILE A 102 16.88 10.87 -3.82
CA ILE A 102 15.73 11.28 -3.01
C ILE A 102 14.82 12.33 -3.69
N GLY A 103 15.42 13.28 -4.41
CA GLY A 103 14.70 14.38 -5.05
C GLY A 103 13.79 13.94 -6.19
N ARG A 104 14.05 12.79 -6.83
CA ARG A 104 13.27 12.32 -7.99
C ARG A 104 12.07 11.45 -7.63
N PHE A 105 12.00 10.99 -6.38
CA PHE A 105 10.95 10.09 -5.91
C PHE A 105 9.81 10.84 -5.24
N PHE A 106 8.58 10.42 -5.56
CA PHE A 106 7.36 10.97 -4.99
C PHE A 106 6.49 9.84 -4.47
N LEU A 107 5.94 10.01 -3.26
CA LEU A 107 5.24 8.96 -2.52
C LEU A 107 3.74 9.24 -2.45
N ASN A 108 2.97 8.15 -2.54
CA ASN A 108 1.54 8.15 -2.35
C ASN A 108 1.12 6.94 -1.52
N CYS A 109 0.89 7.18 -0.23
CA CYS A 109 0.55 6.13 0.73
C CYS A 109 -0.96 5.96 0.92
N TRP A 110 -1.37 4.72 1.13
CA TRP A 110 -2.73 4.30 1.46
C TRP A 110 -2.66 3.37 2.66
N LYS A 111 -3.61 3.48 3.59
CA LYS A 111 -3.81 2.47 4.61
C LYS A 111 -4.28 1.16 3.98
N LEU A 112 -3.66 0.05 4.32
CA LEU A 112 -4.12 -1.29 3.97
C LEU A 112 -5.37 -1.68 4.78
N GLY A 113 -6.34 -2.26 4.08
CA GLY A 113 -7.53 -2.85 4.65
C GLY A 113 -8.67 -1.86 4.91
N ARG A 114 -9.71 -2.38 5.58
CA ARG A 114 -10.93 -1.63 5.96
C ARG A 114 -10.98 -1.28 7.43
N ASP A 115 -9.87 -1.45 8.13
CA ASP A 115 -9.79 -1.11 9.54
C ASP A 115 -9.71 0.38 9.74
N GLU A 116 -10.36 0.80 10.82
CA GLU A 116 -10.39 2.17 11.25
C GLU A 116 -9.77 2.22 12.63
N ASN A 117 -8.94 3.21 12.88
CA ASN A 117 -8.45 3.54 14.20
C ASN A 117 -8.52 5.07 14.35
N HIS A 118 -8.58 5.55 15.60
CA HIS A 118 -8.68 6.98 15.87
C HIS A 118 -7.44 7.73 15.38
N GLN A 119 -6.25 7.16 15.58
CA GLN A 119 -4.97 7.74 15.17
C GLN A 119 -4.98 8.21 13.70
N HIS A 120 -5.50 7.41 12.76
CA HIS A 120 -5.51 7.78 11.35
C HIS A 120 -6.47 8.93 11.03
N TRP A 121 -7.60 9.00 11.72
CA TRP A 121 -8.53 10.12 11.57
C TRP A 121 -7.94 11.41 12.14
N ASP A 122 -7.18 11.30 13.24
CA ASP A 122 -6.58 12.43 13.91
C ASP A 122 -5.35 12.96 13.15
N GLU A 123 -4.54 12.07 12.56
CA GLU A 123 -3.31 12.43 11.85
C GLU A 123 -3.54 12.83 10.38
N PHE A 124 -4.36 12.08 9.63
CA PHE A 124 -4.34 12.18 8.16
C PHE A 124 -5.57 12.86 7.55
N GLY A 125 -6.65 13.04 8.30
CA GLY A 125 -7.77 13.88 7.88
C GLY A 125 -9.16 13.31 8.13
N GLU A 126 -10.17 14.06 7.70
CA GLU A 126 -11.57 13.84 8.06
C GLU A 126 -12.40 13.08 7.01
N ILE A 127 -11.82 12.81 5.84
CA ILE A 127 -12.43 12.06 4.73
C ILE A 127 -11.49 10.93 4.31
N ALA A 128 -12.00 9.70 4.21
CA ALA A 128 -11.27 8.56 3.69
C ALA A 128 -11.87 8.09 2.36
N ILE A 129 -11.04 8.04 1.33
CA ILE A 129 -11.36 7.46 0.03
C ILE A 129 -11.04 5.97 0.09
N GLU A 130 -12.02 5.11 -0.12
CA GLU A 130 -11.80 3.66 -0.21
C GLU A 130 -11.75 3.19 -1.68
N THR A 131 -10.77 2.36 -1.98
CA THR A 131 -10.63 1.66 -3.26
C THR A 131 -10.05 0.27 -3.05
N THR A 132 -9.65 -0.39 -4.13
CA THR A 132 -8.85 -1.62 -4.11
C THR A 132 -7.57 -1.41 -4.91
N VAL A 133 -6.55 -2.20 -4.63
CA VAL A 133 -5.26 -2.13 -5.35
C VAL A 133 -5.45 -2.28 -6.86
N GLY A 134 -6.30 -3.21 -7.29
CA GLY A 134 -6.60 -3.41 -8.71
C GLY A 134 -7.33 -2.23 -9.35
N ARG A 135 -8.16 -1.48 -8.59
CA ARG A 135 -8.84 -0.27 -9.07
C ARG A 135 -7.89 0.93 -9.15
N LEU A 136 -7.10 1.17 -8.09
CA LEU A 136 -6.07 2.21 -8.09
C LEU A 136 -5.11 2.03 -9.27
N ARG A 137 -4.64 0.80 -9.49
CA ARG A 137 -3.78 0.43 -10.61
C ARG A 137 -4.40 0.75 -11.98
N LYS A 138 -5.71 0.57 -12.14
CA LYS A 138 -6.42 0.85 -13.40
C LYS A 138 -6.71 2.34 -13.58
N ALA A 139 -6.91 3.06 -12.48
CA ALA A 139 -7.31 4.46 -12.46
C ALA A 139 -6.16 5.43 -12.76
N ILE A 140 -4.92 5.11 -12.39
CA ILE A 140 -3.76 6.00 -12.58
C ILE A 140 -3.30 6.05 -14.03
N SER A 141 -3.04 7.27 -14.54
CA SER A 141 -2.44 7.51 -15.86
C SER A 141 -0.95 7.10 -15.92
N TYR A 142 -0.52 6.61 -17.09
CA TYR A 142 0.68 5.78 -17.25
C TYR A 142 1.91 6.51 -17.80
N GLU A 143 2.03 7.82 -17.60
CA GLU A 143 3.14 8.59 -18.18
C GLU A 143 4.46 8.46 -17.39
N TYR A 144 4.38 8.01 -16.13
CA TYR A 144 5.54 7.87 -15.24
C TYR A 144 5.88 6.41 -14.92
N GLN A 145 7.12 6.19 -14.46
CA GLN A 145 7.52 4.91 -13.89
C GLN A 145 6.98 4.84 -12.44
N LEU A 146 6.10 3.88 -12.19
CA LEU A 146 5.45 3.68 -10.90
C LEU A 146 5.85 2.33 -10.31
N TYR A 147 6.17 2.33 -9.02
CA TYR A 147 6.35 1.13 -8.22
C TYR A 147 5.20 1.07 -7.21
N MET A 148 4.66 -0.12 -6.99
CA MET A 148 3.53 -0.33 -6.07
C MET A 148 3.82 -1.52 -5.17
N GLY A 149 3.45 -1.42 -3.90
CA GLY A 149 3.76 -2.47 -2.94
C GLY A 149 3.28 -2.16 -1.53
N MET A 150 3.28 -3.18 -0.68
CA MET A 150 3.13 -2.99 0.76
C MET A 150 4.44 -2.52 1.38
N VAL A 151 4.34 -1.64 2.38
CA VAL A 151 5.48 -1.27 3.21
C VAL A 151 5.74 -2.38 4.23
N ARG A 152 7.00 -2.82 4.32
CA ARG A 152 7.50 -3.78 5.30
C ARG A 152 8.13 -3.02 6.46
N TYR A 153 7.60 -3.23 7.65
CA TYR A 153 8.17 -2.66 8.87
C TYR A 153 9.19 -3.62 9.47
N VAL A 154 10.42 -3.14 9.57
CA VAL A 154 11.58 -3.93 9.96
C VAL A 154 12.31 -3.29 11.14
N ASP A 155 13.05 -4.12 11.85
CA ASP A 155 14.02 -3.66 12.83
C ASP A 155 15.26 -3.16 12.08
N ASP A 156 16.01 -2.22 12.65
CA ASP A 156 17.22 -1.65 12.04
C ASP A 156 18.33 -2.70 11.83
N LEU A 157 18.23 -3.83 12.53
CA LEU A 157 19.10 -5.01 12.40
C LEU A 157 18.74 -5.93 11.22
N VAL A 158 17.71 -5.60 10.43
CA VAL A 158 17.31 -6.40 9.26
C VAL A 158 17.88 -5.80 7.98
N GLU A 159 18.58 -6.62 7.20
CA GLU A 159 19.02 -6.25 5.84
C GLU A 159 17.82 -6.06 4.91
N ILE A 160 17.82 -4.95 4.18
CA ILE A 160 16.83 -4.59 3.17
C ILE A 160 17.51 -4.41 1.82
N PRO A 161 16.75 -4.35 0.71
CA PRO A 161 17.32 -4.06 -0.60
C PRO A 161 18.06 -2.72 -0.65
N SER A 162 19.29 -2.75 -1.16
CA SER A 162 20.15 -1.56 -1.32
C SER A 162 19.71 -0.55 -2.40
N VAL A 163 18.71 -0.88 -3.23
CA VAL A 163 18.31 0.02 -4.33
C VAL A 163 17.31 1.09 -3.84
N PRO A 164 17.45 2.36 -4.23
CA PRO A 164 16.66 3.45 -3.66
C PRO A 164 15.14 3.26 -3.78
N GLU A 165 14.64 2.87 -4.95
CA GLU A 165 13.21 2.68 -5.17
C GLU A 165 12.59 1.59 -4.29
N ALA A 166 13.39 0.58 -3.92
CA ALA A 166 12.96 -0.52 -3.08
C ALA A 166 12.92 -0.13 -1.60
N ALA A 167 13.87 0.70 -1.15
CA ALA A 167 13.97 1.13 0.22
C ALA A 167 12.71 1.87 0.69
N TYR A 168 12.00 2.57 -0.20
CA TYR A 168 10.69 3.18 0.09
C TYR A 168 9.57 2.17 0.37
N PHE A 169 9.81 0.87 0.27
CA PHE A 169 8.87 -0.16 0.72
C PHE A 169 9.29 -0.78 2.06
N TYR A 170 10.22 -0.13 2.78
CA TYR A 170 10.67 -0.52 4.10
C TYR A 170 10.61 0.67 5.06
N LYS A 171 10.20 0.42 6.30
CA LYS A 171 10.08 1.44 7.34
C LYS A 171 10.44 0.83 8.70
N LEU A 172 10.77 1.63 9.70
CA LEU A 172 11.06 1.10 11.04
C LEU A 172 9.79 0.54 11.72
N LEU A 173 9.98 -0.44 12.61
CA LEU A 173 8.91 -1.09 13.37
C LEU A 173 8.03 -0.13 14.20
N GLU A 174 8.52 1.05 14.58
CA GLU A 174 7.72 2.02 15.33
C GLU A 174 6.58 2.64 14.51
N PHE A 175 6.73 2.69 13.18
CA PHE A 175 5.70 3.17 12.25
C PHE A 175 4.71 2.07 11.83
N ALA A 176 4.84 0.88 12.41
CA ALA A 176 3.99 -0.29 12.21
C ALA A 176 2.47 -0.03 12.18
N SER A 177 2.01 0.97 12.92
CA SER A 177 0.58 1.29 13.05
C SER A 177 -0.03 1.88 11.78
N GLU A 178 0.78 2.46 10.89
CA GLU A 178 0.35 3.05 9.62
C GLU A 178 -0.22 1.97 8.68
N ASN A 179 0.49 0.83 8.58
CA ASN A 179 0.12 -0.33 7.78
C ASN A 179 -0.18 0.04 6.32
N GLU A 180 0.86 0.41 5.58
CA GLU A 180 0.73 1.10 4.30
C GLU A 180 0.83 0.20 3.06
N PHE A 181 0.07 0.59 2.05
CA PHE A 181 0.33 0.33 0.64
C PHE A 181 0.82 1.62 0.00
N ARG A 182 1.91 1.55 -0.75
CA ARG A 182 2.57 2.72 -1.31
C ARG A 182 2.62 2.64 -2.82
N VAL A 183 2.43 3.79 -3.47
CA VAL A 183 2.82 4.02 -4.85
C VAL A 183 4.02 4.97 -4.82
N VAL A 184 5.14 4.53 -5.37
CA VAL A 184 6.36 5.33 -5.54
C VAL A 184 6.45 5.72 -7.00
N LEU A 185 6.54 7.01 -7.27
CA LEU A 185 6.74 7.55 -8.61
C LEU A 185 8.19 7.97 -8.75
N ASP A 186 8.84 7.50 -9.81
CA ASP A 186 10.15 7.99 -10.25
C ASP A 186 9.96 8.94 -11.43
N ARG A 187 10.28 10.22 -11.21
CA ARG A 187 10.09 11.28 -12.20
C ARG A 187 11.14 11.22 -13.31
N ASP A 188 12.31 10.63 -13.05
CA ASP A 188 13.38 10.51 -14.03
C ASP A 188 14.07 9.12 -13.94
N PRO A 189 13.38 8.07 -14.44
CA PRO A 189 13.90 6.70 -14.39
C PRO A 189 15.07 6.47 -15.35
N GLN A 190 15.31 7.38 -16.30
CA GLN A 190 16.38 7.26 -17.29
C GLN A 190 17.69 7.91 -16.81
N LEU A 191 17.65 8.71 -15.74
CA LEU A 191 18.83 9.32 -15.19
C LEU A 191 19.74 8.26 -14.54
N VAL A 192 20.94 8.10 -15.09
CA VAL A 192 21.98 7.24 -14.54
C VAL A 192 22.90 8.10 -13.68
N PHE A 193 22.92 7.84 -12.37
CA PHE A 193 23.83 8.52 -11.46
C PHE A 193 25.27 8.14 -11.71
N GLN A 194 26.11 9.16 -11.89
CA GLN A 194 27.55 9.01 -11.94
C GLN A 194 28.12 9.43 -10.58
N PRO A 195 28.87 8.55 -9.88
CA PRO A 195 29.53 8.92 -8.64
C PRO A 195 30.44 10.14 -8.86
N SER A 196 30.64 10.96 -7.83
CA SER A 196 31.52 12.15 -7.82
C SER A 196 31.08 13.38 -8.63
N LYS A 197 29.89 13.39 -9.22
CA LYS A 197 29.25 14.62 -9.71
C LYS A 197 28.34 15.17 -8.63
N GLU A 198 28.29 16.50 -8.52
CA GLU A 198 27.25 17.14 -7.70
C GLU A 198 25.88 16.58 -8.12
N PRO A 199 25.00 16.26 -7.16
CA PRO A 199 23.64 15.87 -7.48
C PRO A 199 23.03 16.91 -8.43
N PRO A 200 22.15 16.48 -9.35
CA PRO A 200 21.31 17.43 -10.04
C PRO A 200 20.65 18.35 -9.01
N ASP A 201 20.58 19.65 -9.29
CA ASP A 201 19.71 20.52 -8.52
C ASP A 201 18.28 20.05 -8.78
N TRP A 202 17.71 19.35 -7.80
CA TRP A 202 16.34 18.88 -7.83
C TRP A 202 15.43 20.07 -7.53
N ASP A 203 15.39 21.04 -8.46
CA ASP A 203 14.44 22.15 -8.51
C ASP A 203 13.06 21.62 -8.96
N TYR A 204 12.60 20.60 -8.24
CA TYR A 204 11.28 20.06 -8.36
C TYR A 204 10.41 20.67 -7.27
N ASP A 205 9.15 20.89 -7.62
CA ASP A 205 8.10 21.15 -6.66
C ASP A 205 8.07 20.04 -5.60
N ASP A 206 7.65 20.41 -4.40
CA ASP A 206 7.49 19.49 -3.27
C ASP A 206 6.38 18.44 -3.47
N SER A 207 5.77 18.44 -4.65
CA SER A 207 4.67 17.58 -5.01
C SER A 207 4.56 17.37 -6.50
N LEU A 208 3.96 16.25 -6.86
CA LEU A 208 3.56 15.95 -8.22
C LEU A 208 2.13 15.43 -8.25
N SER A 209 1.28 16.02 -9.10
CA SER A 209 -0.05 15.50 -9.39
C SER A 209 -0.01 14.56 -10.58
N VAL A 210 -0.80 13.49 -10.52
CA VAL A 210 -0.98 12.54 -11.63
C VAL A 210 -2.46 12.41 -11.96
N ASP A 211 -2.81 12.54 -13.24
CA ASP A 211 -4.17 12.35 -13.73
C ASP A 211 -4.71 10.95 -13.36
N ILE A 212 -5.96 10.90 -12.91
CA ILE A 212 -6.67 9.68 -12.55
C ILE A 212 -8.09 9.63 -13.11
N ASP A 213 -8.58 8.41 -13.35
CA ASP A 213 -10.00 8.16 -13.55
C ASP A 213 -10.68 8.02 -12.17
N VAL A 214 -11.29 9.09 -11.67
CA VAL A 214 -11.91 9.14 -10.32
C VAL A 214 -13.06 8.14 -10.19
N GLU A 215 -13.83 7.93 -11.25
CA GLU A 215 -14.94 6.96 -11.29
C GLU A 215 -14.42 5.52 -11.13
N GLN A 216 -13.28 5.19 -11.75
CA GLN A 216 -12.60 3.92 -11.55
C GLN A 216 -11.85 3.83 -10.22
N LEU A 217 -11.39 4.96 -9.66
CA LEU A 217 -10.68 4.96 -8.40
C LEU A 217 -11.65 4.70 -7.24
N ILE A 218 -12.63 5.56 -7.04
CA ILE A 218 -13.39 5.60 -5.78
C ILE A 218 -14.46 4.50 -5.78
N THR A 219 -14.52 3.71 -4.70
CA THR A 219 -15.61 2.75 -4.48
C THR A 219 -16.63 3.24 -3.46
N GLN A 220 -16.15 3.94 -2.44
CA GLN A 220 -16.96 4.62 -1.44
C GLN A 220 -16.12 5.71 -0.77
N VAL A 221 -16.80 6.69 -0.20
CA VAL A 221 -16.19 7.70 0.66
C VAL A 221 -16.68 7.51 2.08
N ILE A 222 -15.77 7.57 3.04
CA ILE A 222 -16.06 7.44 4.46
C ILE A 222 -15.70 8.76 5.13
N VAL A 223 -16.59 9.34 5.92
CA VAL A 223 -16.29 10.52 6.72
C VAL A 223 -16.00 10.13 8.17
N ARG A 224 -15.22 10.97 8.86
CA ARG A 224 -14.83 10.76 10.27
C ARG A 224 -16.04 10.44 11.18
N PRO A 225 -15.83 9.77 12.33
CA PRO A 225 -16.93 9.36 13.22
C PRO A 225 -17.79 10.54 13.67
N SER A 226 -17.13 11.63 14.07
CA SER A 226 -17.77 12.85 14.56
C SER A 226 -18.16 13.82 13.44
N ALA A 227 -18.31 13.36 12.20
CA ALA A 227 -18.66 14.20 11.07
C ALA A 227 -20.05 14.81 11.27
N ASP A 228 -20.10 16.14 11.29
CA ASP A 228 -21.36 16.89 11.24
C ASP A 228 -22.07 16.70 9.88
N ASN A 229 -23.30 17.22 9.78
CA ASN A 229 -24.06 17.13 8.54
C ASN A 229 -23.49 18.03 7.44
N GLU A 230 -22.70 19.06 7.79
CA GLU A 230 -22.08 19.97 6.83
C GLU A 230 -20.98 19.25 6.05
N LEU A 231 -20.10 18.51 6.72
CA LEU A 231 -19.08 17.68 6.08
C LEU A 231 -19.71 16.62 5.18
N VAL A 232 -20.75 15.93 5.65
CA VAL A 232 -21.46 14.91 4.85
C VAL A 232 -22.04 15.55 3.59
N THR A 233 -22.71 16.70 3.73
CA THR A 233 -23.30 17.43 2.59
C THR A 233 -22.23 17.93 1.63
N PHE A 234 -21.11 18.43 2.15
CA PHE A 234 -19.96 18.85 1.35
C PHE A 234 -19.43 17.71 0.47
N VAL A 235 -19.20 16.53 1.05
CA VAL A 235 -18.72 15.36 0.31
C VAL A 235 -19.73 14.91 -0.74
N GLN A 236 -21.01 14.82 -0.38
CA GLN A 236 -22.07 14.41 -1.29
C GLN A 236 -22.22 15.38 -2.47
N ASN A 237 -22.22 16.69 -2.22
CA ASN A 237 -22.32 17.69 -3.28
C ASN A 237 -21.08 17.67 -4.18
N THR A 238 -19.88 17.58 -3.60
CA THR A 238 -18.64 17.50 -4.39
C THR A 238 -18.67 16.31 -5.36
N LEU A 239 -19.14 15.13 -4.91
CA LEU A 239 -19.30 13.96 -5.78
C LEU A 239 -20.39 14.18 -6.84
N ALA A 240 -21.57 14.66 -6.44
CA ALA A 240 -22.71 14.83 -7.33
C ALA A 240 -22.47 15.89 -8.41
N ASP A 241 -21.83 17.01 -8.05
CA ASP A 241 -21.48 18.11 -8.96
C ASP A 241 -20.49 17.66 -10.04
N ASN A 242 -19.68 16.64 -9.74
CA ASN A 242 -18.75 15.99 -10.67
C ASN A 242 -19.31 14.71 -11.29
N GLY A 243 -20.61 14.43 -11.14
CA GLY A 243 -21.29 13.32 -11.80
C GLY A 243 -20.97 11.93 -11.24
N LEU A 244 -20.44 11.84 -10.02
CA LEU A 244 -20.06 10.58 -9.37
C LEU A 244 -21.19 10.04 -8.48
N ASP A 245 -21.70 8.84 -8.79
CA ASP A 245 -22.63 8.10 -7.94
C ASP A 245 -21.87 7.15 -7.00
N VAL A 246 -21.28 7.72 -5.95
CA VAL A 246 -20.44 7.01 -4.98
C VAL A 246 -21.09 7.06 -3.60
N PRO A 247 -21.24 5.92 -2.89
CA PRO A 247 -21.82 5.92 -1.56
C PRO A 247 -20.93 6.64 -0.54
N VAL A 248 -21.54 7.54 0.23
CA VAL A 248 -20.91 8.24 1.36
C VAL A 248 -21.39 7.62 2.67
N LYS A 249 -20.45 7.17 3.52
CA LYS A 249 -20.73 6.52 4.80
C LYS A 249 -20.06 7.26 5.95
N ARG A 250 -20.61 7.16 7.15
CA ARG A 250 -19.90 7.53 8.37
C ARG A 250 -19.01 6.38 8.83
N SER A 251 -17.86 6.72 9.39
CA SER A 251 -16.94 5.80 10.05
C SER A 251 -17.66 4.89 11.05
N ARG A 252 -17.19 3.65 11.17
CA ARG A 252 -17.73 2.69 12.14
C ARG A 252 -17.17 2.86 13.56
N LEU A 253 -16.22 3.77 13.81
CA LEU A 253 -15.66 3.96 15.16
C LEU A 253 -16.62 4.64 16.15
N ASP A 254 -17.70 5.27 15.66
CA ASP A 254 -18.77 5.78 16.54
C ASP A 254 -19.54 4.64 17.23
N TRP A 255 -19.38 3.41 16.74
CA TRP A 255 -19.87 2.22 17.42
C TRP A 255 -18.87 1.87 18.53
N ASN A 256 -19.34 1.94 19.77
CA ASN A 256 -18.63 1.63 21.02
C ASN A 256 -18.18 0.15 21.10
N ARG A 257 -17.37 -0.29 20.13
CA ARG A 257 -16.70 -1.57 20.07
C ARG A 257 -15.21 -1.26 20.01
N ASP A 258 -14.41 -2.04 20.73
CA ASP A 258 -12.97 -2.15 20.46
C ASP A 258 -12.74 -2.13 18.93
N PRO A 259 -11.68 -1.47 18.43
CA PRO A 259 -11.36 -1.44 17.01
C PRO A 259 -11.52 -2.86 16.50
N ALA A 260 -12.59 -3.10 15.71
CA ALA A 260 -12.91 -4.45 15.28
C ALA A 260 -11.66 -4.91 14.53
N PRO A 261 -10.91 -5.91 15.02
CA PRO A 261 -9.68 -6.26 14.36
C PRO A 261 -10.11 -6.90 13.05
N CYS A 262 -9.77 -6.31 11.89
CA CYS A 262 -10.45 -6.64 10.63
C CYS A 262 -9.63 -6.56 9.33
N ARG A 263 -8.30 -6.47 9.28
CA ARG A 263 -7.41 -7.02 8.22
C ARG A 263 -5.98 -6.75 8.68
N MET A 264 -5.56 -7.38 9.79
CA MET A 264 -4.14 -7.42 10.09
C MET A 264 -3.45 -8.25 9.01
N VAL A 265 -2.77 -7.57 8.10
CA VAL A 265 -1.75 -8.17 7.24
C VAL A 265 -0.57 -8.43 8.17
N TYR A 266 -0.53 -9.61 8.80
CA TYR A 266 0.72 -10.03 9.42
C TYR A 266 1.63 -10.52 8.31
N GLY A 267 2.88 -10.08 8.29
CA GLY A 267 3.74 -10.28 7.13
C GLY A 267 4.55 -9.03 6.80
N ASN A 268 4.00 -7.86 7.11
CA ASN A 268 4.76 -6.63 7.08
C ASN A 268 5.62 -6.45 8.34
N GLN A 269 5.55 -7.35 9.33
CA GLN A 269 6.34 -7.29 10.57
C GLN A 269 6.77 -8.71 10.96
N ASN A 270 8.08 -8.88 11.14
CA ASN A 270 8.81 -10.04 11.68
C ASN A 270 8.02 -11.38 11.84
N ILE A 271 7.94 -12.13 10.73
CA ILE A 271 7.08 -13.34 10.52
C ILE A 271 7.50 -14.56 11.37
N ARG A 272 8.78 -14.70 11.70
CA ARG A 272 9.36 -15.94 12.26
C ARG A 272 8.72 -16.40 13.57
N LEU A 273 8.18 -15.48 14.37
CA LEU A 273 7.60 -15.80 15.68
C LEU A 273 6.11 -16.19 15.61
N ILE A 274 5.40 -15.73 14.58
CA ILE A 274 3.93 -15.82 14.50
C ILE A 274 3.48 -17.11 13.79
N ALA A 275 4.26 -17.61 12.83
CA ALA A 275 3.90 -18.76 12.00
C ALA A 275 3.48 -20.01 12.82
N LYS A 276 4.19 -20.27 13.92
CA LYS A 276 3.93 -21.41 14.84
C LYS A 276 2.67 -21.23 15.70
N HIS A 277 2.09 -20.03 15.74
CA HIS A 277 0.99 -19.66 16.62
C HIS A 277 -0.31 -19.32 15.86
N TRP A 278 -0.32 -19.39 14.53
CA TRP A 278 -1.43 -18.97 13.69
C TRP A 278 -2.78 -19.58 14.08
N ASN A 279 -2.83 -20.90 14.24
CA ASN A 279 -4.07 -21.58 14.62
C ASN A 279 -4.64 -21.01 15.92
N LYS A 280 -3.78 -20.85 16.93
CA LYS A 280 -4.20 -20.33 18.25
C LYS A 280 -4.61 -18.86 18.17
N LEU A 281 -3.90 -18.04 17.38
CA LEU A 281 -4.18 -16.62 17.22
C LEU A 281 -5.49 -16.40 16.47
N LEU A 282 -5.67 -17.04 15.31
CA LEU A 282 -6.86 -16.88 14.47
C LEU A 282 -8.11 -17.49 15.11
N THR A 283 -8.02 -18.67 15.74
CA THR A 283 -9.16 -19.23 16.46
C THR A 283 -9.63 -18.32 17.60
N ARG A 284 -8.71 -17.71 18.35
CA ARG A 284 -9.05 -16.73 19.39
C ARG A 284 -9.70 -15.48 18.80
N GLU A 285 -9.16 -14.99 17.70
CA GLU A 285 -9.65 -13.82 16.99
C GLU A 285 -11.09 -14.02 16.47
N ILE A 286 -11.36 -15.18 15.85
CA ILE A 286 -12.71 -15.54 15.40
C ILE A 286 -13.65 -15.69 16.60
N ALA A 287 -13.21 -16.35 17.68
CA ALA A 287 -14.04 -16.46 18.89
C ALA A 287 -14.43 -15.09 19.46
N ARG A 288 -13.48 -14.13 19.49
CA ARG A 288 -13.74 -12.74 19.92
C ARG A 288 -14.65 -11.96 18.99
N THR A 289 -14.63 -12.28 17.69
CA THR A 289 -15.36 -11.54 16.65
C THR A 289 -16.55 -12.31 16.07
N SER A 290 -16.93 -13.42 16.69
CA SER A 290 -17.98 -14.37 16.27
C SER A 290 -19.37 -13.76 16.09
N THR A 291 -19.63 -12.61 16.71
CA THR A 291 -20.89 -11.87 16.52
C THR A 291 -20.93 -11.05 15.23
N ILE A 292 -19.80 -10.99 14.51
CA ILE A 292 -19.60 -10.18 13.30
C ILE A 292 -19.18 -11.08 12.13
N TRP A 293 -18.29 -12.04 12.39
CA TRP A 293 -17.66 -12.90 11.39
C TRP A 293 -17.85 -14.36 11.76
N ASP A 294 -18.14 -15.19 10.76
CA ASP A 294 -18.33 -16.63 10.93
C ASP A 294 -17.02 -17.40 10.68
N GLY A 295 -16.13 -16.85 9.86
CA GLY A 295 -14.82 -17.44 9.57
C GLY A 295 -13.78 -16.46 9.04
N VAL A 296 -12.59 -17.00 8.81
CA VAL A 296 -11.44 -16.25 8.28
C VAL A 296 -10.56 -17.13 7.41
N ASP A 297 -10.09 -16.57 6.29
CA ASP A 297 -9.07 -17.16 5.45
C ASP A 297 -7.73 -16.47 5.70
N LEU A 298 -6.73 -17.26 6.06
CA LEU A 298 -5.32 -16.85 6.07
C LEU A 298 -4.73 -17.20 4.71
N VAL A 299 -4.47 -16.18 3.90
CA VAL A 299 -3.89 -16.30 2.57
C VAL A 299 -2.41 -15.97 2.67
N GLU A 300 -1.57 -16.99 2.64
CA GLU A 300 -0.12 -16.87 2.54
C GLU A 300 0.26 -16.74 1.07
N VAL A 301 0.97 -15.67 0.76
CA VAL A 301 1.36 -15.29 -0.60
C VAL A 301 2.87 -15.21 -0.64
N VAL A 302 3.48 -15.97 -1.54
CA VAL A 302 4.94 -16.07 -1.67
C VAL A 302 5.32 -15.61 -3.08
N PRO A 303 6.15 -14.56 -3.22
CA PRO A 303 6.71 -14.16 -4.51
C PRO A 303 7.47 -15.30 -5.19
N PRO A 304 7.57 -15.32 -6.53
CA PRO A 304 8.34 -16.35 -7.24
C PRO A 304 9.81 -16.27 -6.83
N GLY A 305 10.48 -17.42 -6.81
CA GLY A 305 11.92 -17.49 -6.50
C GLY A 305 12.28 -17.36 -5.02
N GLN A 306 11.31 -17.06 -4.14
CA GLN A 306 11.56 -16.83 -2.73
C GLN A 306 11.24 -18.04 -1.84
N GLU A 307 12.03 -18.23 -0.78
CA GLU A 307 11.71 -19.20 0.27
C GLU A 307 10.56 -18.70 1.16
N THR A 308 9.69 -19.63 1.58
CA THR A 308 8.40 -19.35 2.22
C THR A 308 8.49 -18.59 3.54
N GLU A 309 9.64 -18.57 4.22
CA GLU A 309 9.72 -18.03 5.59
C GLU A 309 10.11 -16.55 5.68
N ASN A 310 10.88 -16.01 4.72
CA ASN A 310 11.42 -14.64 4.81
C ASN A 310 10.65 -13.63 3.95
N PHE A 311 9.96 -14.08 2.89
CA PHE A 311 9.33 -13.17 1.93
C PHE A 311 7.84 -13.41 1.71
N ALA A 312 7.26 -14.42 2.38
CA ALA A 312 5.81 -14.59 2.38
C ALA A 312 5.13 -13.41 3.06
N HIS A 313 4.04 -12.92 2.50
CA HIS A 313 3.11 -12.06 3.22
C HIS A 313 1.80 -12.79 3.48
N TYR A 314 1.10 -12.41 4.55
CA TYR A 314 -0.17 -13.03 4.88
C TYR A 314 -1.29 -12.01 4.83
N GLU A 315 -2.32 -12.32 4.05
CA GLU A 315 -3.55 -11.57 4.01
C GLU A 315 -4.59 -12.31 4.86
N ILE A 316 -5.31 -11.58 5.71
CA ILE A 316 -6.38 -12.13 6.53
C ILE A 316 -7.72 -11.68 5.97
N HIS A 317 -8.52 -12.62 5.47
CA HIS A 317 -9.82 -12.35 4.86
C HIS A 317 -10.94 -12.88 5.74
N ARG A 318 -11.63 -12.00 6.47
CA ARG A 318 -12.79 -12.38 7.30
C ARG A 318 -14.06 -12.42 6.46
N PHE A 319 -14.96 -13.35 6.77
CA PHE A 319 -16.19 -13.54 6.02
C PHE A 319 -17.36 -13.96 6.91
N LYS A 320 -18.58 -13.85 6.35
CA LYS A 320 -19.80 -14.41 6.92
C LYS A 320 -20.20 -15.66 6.17
N ASP A 321 -20.96 -16.55 6.78
CA ASP A 321 -21.50 -17.76 6.14
C ASP A 321 -22.41 -17.44 4.95
N SER A 322 -23.01 -16.24 4.96
CA SER A 322 -23.80 -15.73 3.83
C SER A 322 -22.96 -15.26 2.64
N ASP A 323 -21.64 -15.07 2.81
CA ASP A 323 -20.74 -14.47 1.83
C ASP A 323 -19.33 -15.06 1.98
N VAL A 324 -19.22 -16.37 1.74
CA VAL A 324 -17.97 -17.12 1.87
C VAL A 324 -17.15 -16.96 0.58
N PRO A 325 -15.93 -16.42 0.62
CA PRO A 325 -15.11 -16.22 -0.57
C PRO A 325 -14.68 -17.53 -1.23
N ASP A 326 -14.50 -17.53 -2.55
CA ASP A 326 -13.81 -18.62 -3.25
C ASP A 326 -12.29 -18.42 -3.11
N PRO A 327 -11.52 -19.41 -2.61
CA PRO A 327 -10.07 -19.34 -2.58
C PRO A 327 -9.40 -19.09 -3.94
N ALA A 328 -10.07 -19.40 -5.05
CA ALA A 328 -9.61 -19.07 -6.40
C ALA A 328 -9.59 -17.56 -6.68
N ASP A 329 -10.40 -16.78 -5.95
CA ASP A 329 -10.44 -15.32 -6.07
C ASP A 329 -9.30 -14.64 -5.30
N TYR A 330 -8.59 -15.40 -4.44
CA TYR A 330 -7.40 -14.91 -3.78
C TYR A 330 -6.19 -15.04 -4.69
N GLY A 331 -5.59 -13.90 -4.99
CA GLY A 331 -4.29 -13.86 -5.64
C GLY A 331 -4.20 -12.93 -6.82
N HIS A 332 -3.13 -13.16 -7.56
CA HIS A 332 -2.77 -12.44 -8.77
C HIS A 332 -2.25 -13.43 -9.78
N ASP A 333 -3.14 -13.98 -10.58
CA ASP A 333 -2.78 -14.93 -11.64
C ASP A 333 -1.69 -14.37 -12.58
N TYR A 334 -1.60 -13.04 -12.68
CA TYR A 334 -0.60 -12.33 -13.46
C TYR A 334 0.77 -12.20 -12.78
N LEU A 335 0.89 -12.40 -11.47
CA LEU A 335 2.16 -12.28 -10.72
C LEU A 335 2.86 -13.63 -10.49
N ASN A 336 2.20 -14.77 -10.77
CA ASN A 336 2.71 -16.13 -10.53
C ASN A 336 3.17 -16.36 -9.06
N TYR A 337 2.46 -15.78 -8.11
CA TYR A 337 2.74 -16.00 -6.69
C TYR A 337 2.28 -17.40 -6.31
N SER A 338 3.03 -18.06 -5.42
CA SER A 338 2.54 -19.25 -4.74
C SER A 338 1.57 -18.81 -3.66
N ILE A 339 0.39 -19.42 -3.62
CA ILE A 339 -0.66 -19.04 -2.69
C ILE A 339 -1.09 -20.27 -1.88
N SER A 340 -1.08 -20.14 -0.57
CA SER A 340 -1.65 -21.11 0.35
C SER A 340 -2.77 -20.44 1.12
N VAL A 341 -3.98 -20.98 1.02
CA VAL A 341 -5.16 -20.47 1.73
C VAL A 341 -5.50 -21.44 2.84
N ARG A 342 -5.64 -20.95 4.06
CA ARG A 342 -6.05 -21.72 5.24
C ARG A 342 -7.31 -21.12 5.83
N ARG A 343 -8.41 -21.85 5.79
CA ARG A 343 -9.72 -21.40 6.31
C ARG A 343 -9.93 -21.85 7.74
N PHE A 344 -10.31 -20.91 8.59
CA PHE A 344 -10.60 -21.13 10.00
C PHE A 344 -12.03 -20.70 10.33
N ASN A 345 -12.60 -21.36 11.33
CA ASN A 345 -13.82 -20.95 12.03
C ASN A 345 -13.60 -21.09 13.55
N GLN A 346 -14.68 -21.06 14.34
CA GLN A 346 -14.61 -21.23 15.80
C GLN A 346 -14.01 -22.57 16.25
N ASP A 347 -14.12 -23.62 15.44
CA ASP A 347 -13.59 -24.96 15.72
C ASP A 347 -12.12 -25.12 15.30
N GLY A 348 -11.53 -24.08 14.68
CA GLY A 348 -10.14 -24.10 14.21
C GLY A 348 -10.02 -24.21 12.70
N LEU A 349 -8.89 -24.76 12.23
CA LEU A 349 -8.61 -24.94 10.81
C LEU A 349 -9.59 -25.95 10.20
N GLN A 350 -10.33 -25.49 9.19
CA GLN A 350 -11.33 -26.29 8.49
C GLN A 350 -10.78 -26.91 7.21
N LYS A 351 -10.03 -26.12 6.43
CA LYS A 351 -9.53 -26.53 5.12
C LYS A 351 -8.30 -25.74 4.72
N GLU A 352 -7.47 -26.39 3.91
CA GLU A 352 -6.28 -25.80 3.30
C GLU A 352 -6.30 -26.03 1.79
N TRP A 353 -5.94 -25.00 1.04
CA TRP A 353 -5.75 -25.04 -0.41
C TRP A 353 -4.35 -24.55 -0.71
N LYS A 354 -3.68 -25.20 -1.65
CA LYS A 354 -2.40 -24.72 -2.18
C LYS A 354 -2.50 -24.60 -3.68
N ARG A 355 -2.14 -23.42 -4.17
CA ARG A 355 -1.96 -23.12 -5.58
C ARG A 355 -0.48 -22.81 -5.78
N GLY A 356 0.24 -23.78 -6.33
CA GLY A 356 1.62 -23.56 -6.75
C GLY A 356 1.68 -22.68 -7.99
N SER A 357 2.82 -22.04 -8.22
CA SER A 357 3.13 -21.44 -9.52
C SER A 357 2.99 -22.51 -10.61
N ALA A 358 2.07 -22.32 -11.55
CA ALA A 358 2.00 -23.19 -12.71
C ALA A 358 3.12 -22.77 -13.67
N PHE A 359 4.29 -23.42 -13.59
CA PHE A 359 5.41 -23.57 -14.57
C PHE A 359 6.61 -24.15 -13.78
N ASN A 360 7.34 -25.23 -14.13
CA ASN A 360 7.76 -25.81 -15.42
C ASN A 360 8.57 -24.87 -16.31
#